data_AF-A0A0J1PBZ0-F1
#
_entry.id   AF-A0A0J1PBZ0-F1
#
_cell.length_a   1.000
_cell.length_b   1.000
_cell.length_c   1.000
_cell.angle_alpha   90.00
_cell.angle_beta   90.00
_cell.angle_gamma   90.00
#
_symmetry.space_group_name_H-M   'P 1'
#
loop_
_entity.id
_entity.type
_entity.pdbx_description
1 polymer ?
#
loop_
_entity_poly.entity_id
_entity_poly.type
_entity_poly.pdbx_seq_one_letter_code
_entity_poly.pdbx_strand_id
1 'polypeptide(L)'
;MNKIIKRLEIVKSAIELEDEEIIFQQLAHLKNEPLAVIPGAIVQAIEERRFNDALREISGWLQSQRAVSTWQDPGIAASKLELKALESQLRDLIDKRNTHIQILDEFNDLYHLRLGPLMSRILELRKQLAASALRKQEAERKRREKDYQSCQHYISQAVDQLAKLKQHWVNLSSDSRESVETRQRIQQQTELITALLAEIRELENDFSRQDDRATRQAQEEASHEYDEYQEQQQDAQHRFTRDQRLSPNERNELKRLWRQASRLCHPDVVADDLKEKAHQMMVQLNQARQNADLAAVRALLTQLQSGLEPMMASDRLNDLEHLRSKIQQLREQISALLKEITELEAENAWRLATSVTDKEAYFSDQQRALTEIRNTLEVQVQQVEQELLAS
;
A
#
# COMPACT_ATOMS: atom_id res chain seq x y z
N MET A 1 -40.62 25.06 -4.55
CA MET A 1 -39.75 26.24 -4.77
C MET A 1 -38.30 25.85 -5.07
N ASN A 2 -37.53 25.27 -4.12
CA ASN A 2 -36.10 24.92 -4.35
C ASN A 2 -35.84 23.97 -5.54
N LYS A 3 -36.75 23.05 -5.87
CA LYS A 3 -36.60 22.15 -7.03
C LYS A 3 -36.66 22.89 -8.38
N ILE A 4 -37.52 23.88 -8.49
CA ILE A 4 -37.73 24.66 -9.73
C ILE A 4 -36.55 25.59 -9.98
N ILE A 5 -36.07 26.28 -8.93
CA ILE A 5 -34.86 27.10 -8.95
C ILE A 5 -33.68 26.30 -9.49
N LYS A 6 -33.47 25.09 -8.95
CA LYS A 6 -32.39 24.19 -9.39
C LYS A 6 -32.53 23.75 -10.84
N ARG A 7 -33.73 23.37 -11.30
CA ARG A 7 -33.95 22.98 -12.69
C ARG A 7 -33.65 24.13 -13.65
N LEU A 8 -34.02 25.36 -13.28
CA LEU A 8 -33.73 26.55 -14.08
C LEU A 8 -32.24 26.93 -14.05
N GLU A 9 -31.53 26.68 -12.93
CA GLU A 9 -30.05 26.81 -12.89
C GLU A 9 -29.37 25.76 -13.78
N ILE A 10 -29.86 24.52 -13.82
CA ILE A 10 -29.35 23.48 -14.74
C ILE A 10 -29.59 23.87 -16.20
N VAL A 11 -30.79 24.37 -16.54
CA VAL A 11 -31.09 24.85 -17.90
C VAL A 11 -30.17 26.02 -18.28
N LYS A 12 -29.92 26.95 -17.35
CA LYS A 12 -28.98 28.05 -17.58
C LYS A 12 -27.56 27.55 -17.88
N SER A 13 -27.03 26.64 -17.06
CA SER A 13 -25.70 26.06 -17.28
C SER A 13 -25.62 25.23 -18.56
N ALA A 14 -26.68 24.52 -18.93
CA ALA A 14 -26.74 23.75 -20.16
C ALA A 14 -26.76 24.66 -21.41
N ILE A 15 -27.40 25.83 -21.34
CA ILE A 15 -27.29 26.86 -22.39
C ILE A 15 -25.87 27.41 -22.51
N GLU A 16 -25.18 27.65 -21.38
CA GLU A 16 -23.79 28.12 -21.35
C GLU A 16 -22.79 27.06 -21.89
N LEU A 17 -23.15 25.78 -21.79
CA LEU A 17 -22.35 24.64 -22.28
C LEU A 17 -22.77 24.16 -23.67
N GLU A 18 -23.72 24.84 -24.32
CA GLU A 18 -24.27 24.48 -25.65
C GLU A 18 -24.86 23.05 -25.71
N ASP A 19 -25.34 22.52 -24.58
CA ASP A 19 -25.88 21.16 -24.45
C ASP A 19 -27.42 21.17 -24.56
N GLU A 20 -27.93 21.02 -25.78
CA GLU A 20 -29.37 20.99 -26.05
C GLU A 20 -30.09 19.78 -25.42
N GLU A 21 -29.42 18.65 -25.27
CA GLU A 21 -30.04 17.42 -24.75
C GLU A 21 -30.49 17.62 -23.29
N ILE A 22 -29.60 18.20 -22.48
CA ILE A 22 -29.90 18.53 -21.08
C ILE A 22 -31.01 19.60 -20.99
N ILE A 23 -31.00 20.61 -21.87
CA ILE A 23 -32.01 21.67 -21.89
C ILE A 23 -33.42 21.08 -22.08
N PHE A 24 -33.60 20.22 -23.09
CA PHE A 24 -34.92 19.64 -23.40
C PHE A 24 -35.35 18.57 -22.39
N GLN A 25 -34.40 17.84 -21.80
CA GLN A 25 -34.69 16.92 -20.70
C GLN A 25 -35.27 17.68 -19.49
N GLN A 26 -34.65 18.81 -19.11
CA GLN A 26 -35.15 19.62 -18.00
C GLN A 26 -36.47 20.35 -18.35
N LEU A 27 -36.65 20.77 -19.61
CA LEU A 27 -37.90 21.37 -20.08
C LEU A 27 -39.10 20.43 -19.90
N ALA A 28 -38.94 19.13 -20.22
CA ALA A 28 -39.99 18.13 -20.03
C ALA A 28 -40.44 18.04 -18.56
N HIS A 29 -39.50 18.20 -17.63
CA HIS A 29 -39.81 18.23 -16.20
C HIS A 29 -40.43 19.55 -15.75
N LEU A 30 -40.02 20.69 -16.30
CA LEU A 30 -40.57 22.01 -15.99
C LEU A 30 -42.04 22.15 -16.43
N LYS A 31 -42.43 21.48 -17.52
CA LYS A 31 -43.82 21.44 -18.02
C LYS A 31 -44.80 20.70 -17.11
N ASN A 32 -44.30 19.76 -16.30
CA ASN A 32 -45.12 18.97 -15.39
C ASN A 32 -45.39 19.68 -14.06
N GLU A 33 -44.76 20.84 -13.83
CA GLU A 33 -44.97 21.65 -12.64
C GLU A 33 -46.11 22.68 -12.86
N PRO A 34 -46.88 23.04 -11.83
CA PRO A 34 -48.00 23.96 -11.98
C PRO A 34 -47.55 25.37 -12.46
N LEU A 35 -48.20 25.87 -13.52
CA LEU A 35 -47.97 27.18 -14.17
C LEU A 35 -48.01 28.39 -13.21
N ALA A 36 -48.60 28.25 -12.03
CA ALA A 36 -48.60 29.28 -11.00
C ALA A 36 -47.21 29.52 -10.36
N VAL A 37 -46.23 28.66 -10.63
CA VAL A 37 -44.92 28.65 -9.94
C VAL A 37 -43.74 28.97 -10.87
N ILE A 38 -43.89 28.82 -12.19
CA ILE A 38 -42.87 29.11 -13.20
C ILE A 38 -43.42 30.14 -14.19
N PRO A 39 -42.68 31.20 -14.55
CA PRO A 39 -43.08 32.10 -15.62
C PRO A 39 -43.21 31.33 -16.93
N GLY A 40 -44.42 31.30 -17.51
CA GLY A 40 -44.67 30.66 -18.80
C GLY A 40 -43.75 31.15 -19.92
N ALA A 41 -43.26 32.40 -19.81
CA ALA A 41 -42.29 33.00 -20.72
C ALA A 41 -40.95 32.23 -20.79
N ILE A 42 -40.50 31.60 -19.69
CA ILE A 42 -39.27 30.80 -19.67
C ILE A 42 -39.48 29.51 -20.47
N VAL A 43 -40.57 28.80 -20.20
CA VAL A 43 -40.90 27.54 -20.89
C VAL A 43 -41.05 27.79 -22.39
N GLN A 44 -41.79 28.84 -22.76
CA GLN A 44 -42.00 29.24 -24.15
C GLN A 44 -40.70 29.63 -24.86
N ALA A 45 -39.81 30.38 -24.22
CA ALA A 45 -38.53 30.78 -24.82
C ALA A 45 -37.62 29.58 -25.09
N ILE A 46 -37.64 28.55 -24.23
CA ILE A 46 -36.89 27.31 -24.44
C ILE A 46 -37.53 26.47 -25.56
N GLU A 47 -38.86 26.37 -25.61
CA GLU A 47 -39.58 25.65 -26.68
C GLU A 47 -39.31 26.24 -28.07
N GLU A 48 -39.31 27.57 -28.17
CA GLU A 48 -39.07 28.30 -29.41
C GLU A 48 -37.57 28.44 -29.75
N ARG A 49 -36.68 27.77 -29.01
CA ARG A 49 -35.21 27.83 -29.16
C ARG A 49 -34.64 29.25 -29.07
N ARG A 50 -35.35 30.17 -28.41
CA ARG A 50 -34.92 31.54 -28.12
C ARG A 50 -34.06 31.55 -26.86
N PHE A 51 -32.90 30.90 -26.91
CA PHE A 51 -32.06 30.66 -25.72
C PHE A 51 -31.56 31.94 -25.05
N ASN A 52 -31.33 33.02 -25.81
CA ASN A 52 -31.00 34.33 -25.23
C ASN A 52 -32.14 34.93 -24.40
N ASP A 53 -33.38 34.82 -24.89
CA ASP A 53 -34.56 35.27 -24.14
C ASP A 53 -34.77 34.35 -22.92
N ALA A 54 -34.62 33.04 -23.08
CA ALA A 54 -34.71 32.08 -21.98
C ALA A 54 -33.70 32.41 -20.87
N LEU A 55 -32.45 32.72 -21.21
CA LEU A 55 -31.39 33.07 -20.26
C LEU A 55 -31.72 34.37 -19.51
N ARG A 56 -32.26 35.38 -20.20
CA ARG A 56 -32.72 36.63 -19.60
C ARG A 56 -33.88 36.41 -18.63
N GLU A 57 -34.91 35.70 -19.05
CA GLU A 57 -36.11 35.44 -18.24
C GLU A 57 -35.80 34.54 -17.03
N ILE A 58 -34.96 33.51 -17.21
CA ILE A 58 -34.46 32.66 -16.11
C ILE A 58 -33.68 33.50 -15.10
N SER A 59 -32.77 34.35 -15.57
CA SER A 59 -31.95 35.18 -14.68
C SER A 59 -32.79 36.19 -13.91
N GLY A 60 -33.74 36.86 -14.58
CA GLY A 60 -34.65 37.82 -13.96
C GLY A 60 -35.59 37.17 -12.95
N TRP A 61 -36.12 35.98 -13.26
CA TRP A 61 -36.97 35.25 -12.31
C TRP A 61 -36.18 34.71 -11.12
N LEU A 62 -35.00 34.12 -11.34
CA LEU A 62 -34.14 33.69 -10.23
C LEU A 62 -33.76 34.87 -9.32
N GLN A 63 -33.55 36.06 -9.89
CA GLN A 63 -33.26 37.28 -9.13
C GLN A 63 -34.49 37.79 -8.36
N SER A 64 -35.70 37.72 -8.92
CA SER A 64 -36.93 38.12 -8.22
C SER A 64 -37.31 37.13 -7.11
N GLN A 65 -37.07 35.85 -7.30
CA GLN A 65 -37.19 34.83 -6.24
C GLN A 65 -36.17 35.07 -5.12
N ARG A 66 -34.95 35.51 -5.45
CA ARG A 66 -33.93 35.92 -4.48
C ARG A 66 -34.30 37.20 -3.73
N ALA A 67 -35.04 38.12 -4.37
CA ALA A 67 -35.50 39.37 -3.75
C ALA A 67 -36.70 39.20 -2.79
N VAL A 68 -37.54 38.18 -3.02
CA VAL A 68 -38.67 37.82 -2.12
C VAL A 68 -38.24 36.84 -1.01
N SER A 69 -37.08 36.19 -1.18
CA SER A 69 -36.43 35.38 -0.17
C SER A 69 -35.80 36.27 0.91
N THR A 70 -36.48 36.38 2.06
CA THR A 70 -35.97 36.67 3.42
C THR A 70 -34.64 37.41 3.52
N TRP A 71 -34.62 38.57 4.17
CA TRP A 71 -33.41 39.15 4.75
C TRP A 71 -32.57 38.03 5.41
N GLN A 72 -31.46 37.65 4.76
CA GLN A 72 -30.52 36.68 5.31
C GLN A 72 -29.55 37.46 6.18
N ASP A 73 -29.40 37.04 7.44
CA ASP A 73 -28.41 37.61 8.35
C ASP A 73 -27.04 37.70 7.62
N PRO A 74 -26.43 38.90 7.54
CA PRO A 74 -25.11 39.08 6.94
C PRO A 74 -24.06 38.09 7.48
N GLY A 75 -24.18 37.66 8.75
CA GLY A 75 -23.32 36.63 9.36
C GLY A 75 -23.51 35.23 8.77
N ILE A 76 -24.73 34.86 8.40
CA ILE A 76 -25.03 33.58 7.72
C ILE A 76 -24.50 33.62 6.29
N ALA A 77 -24.72 34.72 5.57
CA ALA A 77 -24.23 34.88 4.20
C ALA A 77 -22.69 34.85 4.14
N ALA A 78 -22.01 35.54 5.06
CA ALA A 78 -20.56 35.51 5.18
C ALA A 78 -20.03 34.10 5.51
N SER A 79 -20.62 33.43 6.51
CA SER A 79 -20.20 32.08 6.91
C SER A 79 -20.41 31.06 5.79
N LYS A 80 -21.47 31.19 4.99
CA LYS A 80 -21.67 30.33 3.80
C LYS A 80 -20.62 30.55 2.72
N LEU A 81 -20.24 31.80 2.47
CA LEU A 81 -19.20 32.12 1.49
C LEU A 81 -17.85 31.55 1.94
N GLU A 82 -17.51 31.71 3.22
CA GLU A 82 -16.33 31.11 3.82
C GLU A 82 -16.35 29.58 3.72
N LEU A 83 -17.48 28.96 4.07
CA LEU A 83 -17.64 27.51 3.98
C LEU A 83 -17.44 27.02 2.54
N LYS A 84 -17.99 27.72 1.54
CA LYS A 84 -17.76 27.41 0.11
C LYS A 84 -16.29 27.51 -0.30
N ALA A 85 -15.57 28.52 0.20
CA ALA A 85 -14.15 28.67 -0.07
C ALA A 85 -13.34 27.52 0.53
N LEU A 86 -13.63 27.12 1.76
CA LEU A 86 -12.98 25.98 2.43
C LEU A 86 -13.34 24.64 1.77
N GLU A 87 -14.60 24.41 1.38
CA GLU A 87 -15.03 23.23 0.63
C GLU A 87 -14.26 23.12 -0.71
N SER A 88 -14.04 24.25 -1.41
CA SER A 88 -13.23 24.28 -2.63
C SER A 88 -11.76 23.96 -2.35
N GLN A 89 -11.17 24.58 -1.32
CA GLN A 89 -9.78 24.35 -0.94
C GLN A 89 -9.53 22.88 -0.55
N LEU A 90 -10.43 22.29 0.23
CA LEU A 90 -10.35 20.88 0.63
C LEU A 90 -10.39 19.98 -0.60
N ARG A 91 -11.30 20.24 -1.54
CA ARG A 91 -11.40 19.49 -2.80
C ARG A 91 -10.11 19.56 -3.63
N ASP A 92 -9.51 20.75 -3.77
CA ASP A 92 -8.26 20.92 -4.52
C ASP A 92 -7.08 20.19 -3.84
N LEU A 93 -7.04 20.18 -2.51
CA LEU A 93 -6.02 19.44 -1.76
C LEU A 93 -6.20 17.92 -1.87
N ILE A 94 -7.45 17.43 -1.84
CA ILE A 94 -7.76 16.02 -2.06
C ILE A 94 -7.29 15.59 -3.46
N ASP A 95 -7.59 16.41 -4.48
CA ASP A 95 -7.14 16.17 -5.86
C ASP A 95 -5.61 16.16 -5.95
N LYS A 96 -4.92 17.07 -5.25
CA LYS A 96 -3.46 17.09 -5.15
C LYS A 96 -2.92 15.79 -4.51
N ARG A 97 -3.41 15.41 -3.33
CA ARG A 97 -3.01 14.15 -2.65
C ARG A 97 -3.23 12.94 -3.54
N ASN A 98 -4.40 12.84 -4.18
CA ASN A 98 -4.73 11.71 -5.06
C ASN A 98 -3.81 11.66 -6.29
N THR A 99 -3.42 12.83 -6.83
CA THR A 99 -2.44 12.91 -7.92
C THR A 99 -1.08 12.41 -7.46
N HIS A 100 -0.64 12.76 -6.25
CA HIS A 100 0.63 12.29 -5.68
C HIS A 100 0.64 10.78 -5.52
N ILE A 101 -0.40 10.21 -4.90
CA ILE A 101 -0.57 8.76 -4.75
C ILE A 101 -0.55 8.08 -6.12
N GLN A 102 -1.26 8.62 -7.10
CA GLN A 102 -1.28 8.05 -8.45
C GLN A 102 0.11 8.05 -9.11
N ILE A 103 0.92 9.10 -8.95
CA ILE A 103 2.27 9.14 -9.49
C ILE A 103 3.16 8.06 -8.85
N LEU A 104 3.02 7.85 -7.54
CA LEU A 104 3.73 6.79 -6.80
C LEU A 104 3.30 5.40 -7.28
N ASP A 105 2.00 5.15 -7.35
CA ASP A 105 1.44 3.88 -7.82
C ASP A 105 1.91 3.57 -9.26
N GLU A 106 1.84 4.55 -10.16
CA GLU A 106 2.28 4.38 -11.55
C GLU A 106 3.78 4.11 -11.66
N PHE A 107 4.59 4.76 -10.82
CA PHE A 107 6.03 4.51 -10.79
C PHE A 107 6.35 3.12 -10.21
N ASN A 108 5.67 2.74 -9.13
CA ASN A 108 5.86 1.44 -8.48
C ASN A 108 5.38 0.28 -9.36
N ASP A 109 4.23 0.43 -10.03
CA ASP A 109 3.73 -0.55 -11.00
C ASP A 109 4.73 -0.74 -12.15
N LEU A 110 5.31 0.34 -12.65
CA LEU A 110 6.34 0.28 -13.68
C LEU A 110 7.62 -0.41 -13.18
N TYR A 111 8.01 -0.17 -11.92
CA TYR A 111 9.11 -0.86 -11.27
C TYR A 111 8.86 -2.37 -11.18
N HIS A 112 7.72 -2.80 -10.63
CA HIS A 112 7.38 -4.23 -10.53
C HIS A 112 7.24 -4.90 -11.90
N LEU A 113 6.76 -4.18 -12.92
CA LEU A 113 6.66 -4.72 -14.27
C LEU A 113 8.03 -4.93 -14.93
N ARG A 114 8.93 -3.93 -14.82
CA ARG A 114 10.23 -3.94 -15.52
C ARG A 114 11.30 -4.71 -14.75
N LEU A 115 11.38 -4.50 -13.44
CA LEU A 115 12.43 -5.01 -12.58
C LEU A 115 11.97 -6.15 -11.67
N GLY A 116 10.65 -6.35 -11.53
CA GLY A 116 10.08 -7.40 -10.69
C GLY A 116 10.65 -8.80 -10.93
N PRO A 117 10.74 -9.29 -12.18
CA PRO A 117 11.30 -10.63 -12.41
C PRO A 117 12.74 -10.79 -11.91
N LEU A 118 13.57 -9.74 -12.06
CA LEU A 118 14.95 -9.75 -11.57
C LEU A 118 15.02 -9.64 -10.05
N MET A 119 14.25 -8.75 -9.45
CA MET A 119 14.21 -8.58 -8.00
C MET A 119 13.68 -9.84 -7.30
N SER A 120 12.63 -10.44 -7.84
CA SER A 120 12.09 -11.73 -7.37
C SER A 120 13.15 -12.82 -7.40
N ARG A 121 13.96 -12.90 -8.46
CA ARG A 121 15.07 -13.84 -8.52
C ARG A 121 16.16 -13.54 -7.47
N ILE A 122 16.48 -12.27 -7.23
CA ILE A 122 17.44 -11.86 -6.19
C ILE A 122 16.95 -12.27 -4.80
N LEU A 123 15.69 -11.99 -4.47
CA LEU A 123 15.10 -12.36 -3.19
C LEU A 123 15.00 -13.88 -3.03
N GLU A 124 14.69 -14.62 -4.10
CA GLU A 124 14.71 -16.08 -4.10
C GLU A 124 16.11 -16.63 -3.77
N LEU A 125 17.16 -16.08 -4.39
CA LEU A 125 18.54 -16.49 -4.12
C LEU A 125 18.96 -16.17 -2.68
N ARG A 126 18.55 -15.02 -2.13
CA ARG A 126 18.77 -14.68 -0.72
C ARG A 126 18.08 -15.66 0.22
N LYS A 127 16.83 -16.01 -0.07
CA LYS A 127 16.05 -17.04 0.65
C LYS A 127 16.77 -18.40 0.61
N GLN A 128 17.30 -18.79 -0.55
CA GLN A 128 18.10 -20.02 -0.70
C GLN A 128 19.39 -19.98 0.14
N LEU A 129 20.12 -18.86 0.11
CA LEU A 129 21.33 -18.69 0.92
C LEU A 129 21.04 -18.78 2.42
N ALA A 130 20.01 -18.09 2.91
CA ALA A 130 19.63 -18.15 4.31
C ALA A 130 19.23 -19.57 4.74
N ALA A 131 18.45 -20.27 3.90
CA ALA A 131 18.10 -21.68 4.13
C ALA A 131 19.32 -22.59 4.14
N SER A 132 20.29 -22.36 3.24
CA SER A 132 21.53 -23.15 3.19
C SER A 132 22.43 -22.90 4.42
N ALA A 133 22.49 -21.66 4.92
CA ALA A 133 23.21 -21.32 6.14
C ALA A 133 22.61 -22.04 7.36
N LEU A 134 21.28 -22.08 7.47
CA LEU A 134 20.60 -22.83 8.52
C LEU A 134 20.90 -24.32 8.43
N ARG A 135 20.85 -24.91 7.23
CA ARG A 135 21.21 -26.33 7.01
C ARG A 135 22.65 -26.63 7.41
N LYS A 136 23.60 -25.74 7.08
CA LYS A 136 25.01 -25.88 7.48
C LYS A 136 25.14 -25.90 9.01
N GLN A 137 24.52 -24.94 9.69
CA GLN A 137 24.55 -24.87 11.15
C GLN A 137 23.93 -26.11 11.80
N GLU A 138 22.81 -26.60 11.29
CA GLU A 138 22.17 -27.83 11.77
C GLU A 138 23.05 -29.07 11.54
N ALA A 139 23.73 -29.16 10.39
CA ALA A 139 24.65 -30.26 10.10
C ALA A 139 25.88 -30.24 11.02
N GLU A 140 26.49 -29.07 11.23
CA GLU A 140 27.59 -28.89 12.18
C GLU A 140 27.18 -29.26 13.60
N ARG A 141 25.99 -28.85 14.04
CA ARG A 141 25.45 -29.22 15.35
C ARG A 141 25.29 -30.73 15.50
N LYS A 142 24.71 -31.41 14.51
CA LYS A 142 24.58 -32.87 14.51
C LYS A 142 25.94 -33.58 14.54
N ARG A 143 26.92 -33.06 13.81
CA ARG A 143 28.29 -33.58 13.81
C ARG A 143 28.92 -33.46 15.20
N ARG A 144 28.86 -32.27 15.82
CA ARG A 144 29.37 -32.03 17.17
C ARG A 144 28.69 -32.89 18.23
N GLU A 145 27.38 -33.07 18.12
CA GLU A 145 26.64 -33.97 19.02
C GLU A 145 27.15 -35.41 18.92
N LYS A 146 27.42 -35.88 17.69
CA LYS A 146 28.02 -37.20 17.47
C LYS A 146 29.45 -37.31 18.01
N ASP A 147 30.26 -36.28 17.84
CA ASP A 147 31.63 -36.22 18.37
C ASP A 147 31.60 -36.26 19.90
N TYR A 148 30.72 -35.48 20.53
CA TYR A 148 30.48 -35.50 21.97
C TYR A 148 30.08 -36.88 22.49
N GLN A 149 29.11 -37.54 21.84
CA GLN A 149 28.69 -38.92 22.19
C GLN A 149 29.84 -39.91 22.04
N SER A 150 30.71 -39.72 21.03
CA SER A 150 31.90 -40.56 20.84
C SER A 150 32.91 -40.36 21.97
N CYS A 151 33.20 -39.12 22.36
CA CYS A 151 34.06 -38.82 23.51
C CYS A 151 33.50 -39.39 24.81
N GLN A 152 32.18 -39.31 25.04
CA GLN A 152 31.51 -39.94 26.19
C GLN A 152 31.71 -41.46 26.21
N HIS A 153 31.63 -42.11 25.05
CA HIS A 153 31.88 -43.55 24.96
C HIS A 153 33.35 -43.88 25.26
N TYR A 154 34.29 -43.15 24.65
CA TYR A 154 35.71 -43.38 24.83
C TYR A 154 36.18 -43.14 26.27
N ILE A 155 35.68 -42.09 26.93
CA ILE A 155 36.06 -41.82 28.32
C ILE A 155 35.52 -42.91 29.26
N SER A 156 34.31 -43.42 29.03
CA SER A 156 33.76 -44.54 29.80
C SER A 156 34.64 -45.78 29.68
N GLN A 157 34.99 -46.16 28.45
CA GLN A 157 35.91 -47.29 28.22
C GLN A 157 37.28 -47.05 28.88
N ALA A 158 37.78 -45.82 28.80
CA ALA A 158 39.09 -45.49 29.33
C ALA A 158 39.13 -45.61 30.87
N VAL A 159 38.07 -45.16 31.54
CA VAL A 159 37.87 -45.29 33.00
C VAL A 159 37.75 -46.76 33.41
N ASP A 160 36.99 -47.57 32.67
CA ASP A 160 36.85 -49.01 32.95
C ASP A 160 38.21 -49.74 32.84
N GLN A 161 39.01 -49.41 31.82
CA GLN A 161 40.36 -49.95 31.67
C GLN A 161 41.28 -49.50 32.80
N LEU A 162 41.22 -48.22 33.19
CA LEU A 162 41.99 -47.70 34.34
C LEU A 162 41.64 -48.45 35.63
N ALA A 163 40.36 -48.74 35.87
CA ALA A 163 39.90 -49.50 37.02
C ALA A 163 40.48 -50.92 37.04
N LYS A 164 40.44 -51.63 35.90
CA LYS A 164 41.04 -52.98 35.74
C LYS A 164 42.55 -52.96 35.98
N LEU A 165 43.26 -52.00 35.39
CA LEU A 165 44.71 -51.85 35.58
C LEU A 165 45.07 -51.58 37.05
N LYS A 166 44.30 -50.71 37.73
CA LYS A 166 44.49 -50.43 39.16
C LYS A 166 44.26 -51.66 40.03
N GLN A 167 43.19 -52.43 39.78
CA GLN A 167 42.92 -53.68 40.50
C GLN A 167 44.06 -54.69 40.31
N HIS A 168 44.54 -54.86 39.09
CA HIS A 168 45.67 -55.74 38.80
C HIS A 168 46.95 -55.28 39.51
N TRP A 169 47.25 -53.98 39.48
CA TRP A 169 48.43 -53.40 40.10
C TRP A 169 48.51 -53.61 41.61
N VAL A 170 47.39 -53.51 42.33
CA VAL A 170 47.32 -53.74 43.79
C VAL A 170 47.70 -55.17 44.17
N ASN A 171 47.50 -56.14 43.27
CA ASN A 171 47.79 -57.55 43.51
C ASN A 171 49.22 -57.96 43.11
N LEU A 172 50.03 -57.04 42.57
CA LEU A 172 51.42 -57.30 42.17
C LEU A 172 52.40 -56.94 43.28
N SER A 173 53.51 -57.68 43.37
CA SER A 173 54.64 -57.32 44.24
C SER A 173 55.27 -55.98 43.80
N SER A 174 55.62 -55.13 44.76
CA SER A 174 56.17 -53.78 44.51
C SER A 174 57.49 -53.78 43.73
N ASP A 175 58.22 -54.89 43.79
CA ASP A 175 59.58 -55.01 43.23
C ASP A 175 59.61 -55.75 41.90
N SER A 176 58.43 -56.11 41.35
CA SER A 176 58.33 -56.80 40.06
C SER A 176 58.40 -55.81 38.88
N ARG A 177 59.07 -56.22 37.81
CA ARG A 177 59.09 -55.49 36.53
C ARG A 177 57.67 -55.26 35.99
N GLU A 178 56.79 -56.23 36.18
CA GLU A 178 55.38 -56.17 35.77
C GLU A 178 54.59 -55.07 36.52
N SER A 179 54.92 -54.81 37.79
CA SER A 179 54.33 -53.71 38.56
C SER A 179 54.71 -52.33 37.99
N VAL A 180 55.96 -52.17 37.54
CA VAL A 180 56.44 -50.94 36.89
C VAL A 180 55.75 -50.72 35.53
N GLU A 181 55.67 -51.76 34.70
CA GLU A 181 54.98 -51.70 33.40
C GLU A 181 53.48 -51.40 33.55
N THR A 182 52.82 -52.01 34.53
CA THR A 182 51.40 -51.72 34.84
C THR A 182 51.20 -50.28 35.30
N ARG A 183 52.11 -49.75 36.13
CA ARG A 183 52.09 -48.33 36.55
C ARG A 183 52.22 -47.38 35.37
N GLN A 184 53.08 -47.68 34.40
CA GLN A 184 53.22 -46.86 33.19
C GLN A 184 51.94 -46.87 32.34
N ARG A 185 51.27 -48.02 32.22
CA ARG A 185 49.96 -48.11 31.54
C ARG A 185 48.86 -47.33 32.26
N ILE A 186 48.84 -47.36 33.60
CA ILE A 186 47.93 -46.54 34.42
C ILE A 186 48.15 -45.04 34.14
N GLN A 187 49.41 -44.61 34.06
CA GLN A 187 49.76 -43.22 33.75
C GLN A 187 49.26 -42.82 32.36
N GLN A 188 49.56 -43.62 31.32
CA GLN A 188 49.08 -43.39 29.95
C GLN A 188 47.55 -43.29 29.89
N GLN A 189 46.86 -44.17 30.60
CA GLN A 189 45.40 -44.16 30.64
C GLN A 189 44.84 -42.92 31.34
N THR A 190 45.52 -42.42 32.37
CA THR A 190 45.15 -41.20 33.08
C THR A 190 45.35 -39.96 32.19
N GLU A 191 46.42 -39.93 31.40
CA GLU A 191 46.68 -38.89 30.40
C GLU A 191 45.60 -38.88 29.31
N LEU A 192 45.21 -40.05 28.80
CA LEU A 192 44.10 -40.18 27.82
C LEU A 192 42.77 -39.64 28.38
N ILE A 193 42.41 -40.03 29.61
CA ILE A 193 41.19 -39.53 30.26
C ILE A 193 41.24 -38.00 30.40
N THR A 194 42.40 -37.46 30.76
CA THR A 194 42.58 -36.00 30.90
C THR A 194 42.39 -35.28 29.56
N ALA A 195 42.93 -35.83 28.47
CA ALA A 195 42.75 -35.30 27.13
C ALA A 195 41.28 -35.35 26.69
N LEU A 196 40.59 -36.48 26.89
CA LEU A 196 39.16 -36.62 26.57
C LEU A 196 38.29 -35.66 27.39
N LEU A 197 38.60 -35.44 28.67
CA LEU A 197 37.90 -34.45 29.50
C LEU A 197 38.12 -33.03 29.01
N ALA A 198 39.30 -32.71 28.48
CA ALA A 198 39.56 -31.40 27.89
C ALA A 198 38.71 -31.21 26.61
N GLU A 199 38.68 -32.21 25.73
CA GLU A 199 37.89 -32.18 24.49
C GLU A 199 36.38 -32.08 24.78
N ILE A 200 35.86 -32.84 25.76
CA ILE A 200 34.46 -32.75 26.21
C ILE A 200 34.13 -31.32 26.69
N ARG A 201 35.01 -30.70 27.47
CA ARG A 201 34.81 -29.32 27.96
C ARG A 201 34.82 -28.30 26.83
N GLU A 202 35.65 -28.49 25.81
CA GLU A 202 35.65 -27.64 24.62
C GLU A 202 34.31 -27.73 23.89
N LEU A 203 33.83 -28.95 23.62
CA LEU A 203 32.52 -29.18 23.00
C LEU A 203 31.36 -28.57 23.82
N GLU A 204 31.37 -28.73 25.15
CA GLU A 204 30.34 -28.17 26.05
C GLU A 204 30.30 -26.64 26.06
N ASN A 205 31.48 -25.99 26.00
CA ASN A 205 31.58 -24.54 25.90
C ASN A 205 30.99 -24.03 24.58
N ASP A 206 31.21 -24.76 23.49
CA ASP A 206 30.68 -24.39 22.18
C ASP A 206 29.15 -24.54 22.12
N PHE A 207 28.58 -25.60 22.69
CA PHE A 207 27.11 -25.75 22.79
C PHE A 207 26.46 -24.62 23.58
N SER A 208 27.12 -24.11 24.60
CA SER A 208 26.59 -23.04 25.46
C SER A 208 26.62 -21.65 24.79
N ARG A 209 27.43 -21.47 23.76
CA ARG A 209 27.60 -20.19 23.04
C ARG A 209 26.81 -20.11 21.73
N GLN A 210 26.29 -21.24 21.24
CA GLN A 210 25.65 -21.32 19.94
C GLN A 210 24.16 -20.94 20.03
N ASP A 211 23.82 -19.74 19.55
CA ASP A 211 22.44 -19.30 19.40
C ASP A 211 22.01 -19.40 17.92
N ASP A 212 21.24 -20.45 17.60
CA ASP A 212 20.70 -20.67 16.25
C ASP A 212 19.55 -19.68 15.91
N ARG A 213 19.09 -18.88 16.88
CA ARG A 213 17.97 -17.94 16.68
C ARG A 213 18.26 -16.93 15.58
N ALA A 214 19.47 -16.39 15.52
CA ALA A 214 19.83 -15.39 14.52
C ALA A 214 19.73 -15.95 13.09
N THR A 215 20.23 -17.16 12.85
CA THR A 215 20.18 -17.79 11.52
C THR A 215 18.75 -18.20 11.13
N ARG A 216 17.95 -18.69 12.08
CA ARG A 216 16.52 -18.98 11.83
C ARG A 216 15.75 -17.71 11.51
N GLN A 217 15.93 -16.66 12.31
CA GLN A 217 15.31 -15.37 12.08
C GLN A 217 15.69 -14.82 10.70
N ALA A 218 16.97 -14.88 10.31
CA ALA A 218 17.41 -14.45 8.99
C ALA A 218 16.76 -15.27 7.84
N GLN A 219 16.52 -16.57 8.04
CA GLN A 219 15.83 -17.41 7.06
C GLN A 219 14.33 -17.10 6.98
N GLU A 220 13.68 -16.85 8.11
CA GLU A 220 12.28 -16.44 8.18
C GLU A 220 12.07 -15.07 7.54
N GLU A 221 12.90 -14.09 7.88
CA GLU A 221 12.92 -12.74 7.29
C GLU A 221 13.11 -12.80 5.77
N ALA A 222 14.11 -13.55 5.29
CA ALA A 222 14.34 -13.71 3.85
C ALA A 222 13.18 -14.43 3.13
N SER A 223 12.48 -15.34 3.81
CA SER A 223 11.27 -15.95 3.24
C SER A 223 10.13 -14.94 3.15
N HIS A 224 9.89 -14.21 4.23
CA HIS A 224 8.83 -13.21 4.31
C HIS A 224 9.02 -12.10 3.28
N GLU A 225 10.23 -11.54 3.17
CA GLU A 225 10.55 -10.52 2.16
C GLU A 225 10.28 -11.01 0.73
N TYR A 226 10.63 -12.27 0.43
CA TYR A 226 10.36 -12.86 -0.88
C TYR A 226 8.86 -13.03 -1.13
N ASP A 227 8.11 -13.55 -0.14
CA ASP A 227 6.68 -13.83 -0.28
C ASP A 227 5.88 -12.52 -0.41
N GLU A 228 6.17 -11.49 0.41
CA GLU A 228 5.56 -10.16 0.29
C GLU A 228 5.84 -9.51 -1.07
N TYR A 229 7.08 -9.60 -1.55
CA TYR A 229 7.45 -9.01 -2.84
C TYR A 229 6.74 -9.71 -4.01
N GLN A 230 6.56 -11.03 -3.94
CA GLN A 230 5.83 -11.81 -4.93
C GLN A 230 4.37 -11.35 -5.03
N GLU A 231 3.70 -11.14 -3.90
CA GLU A 231 2.32 -10.64 -3.88
C GLU A 231 2.23 -9.26 -4.54
N GLN A 232 3.11 -8.32 -4.15
CA GLN A 232 3.15 -6.98 -4.75
C GLN A 232 3.39 -7.01 -6.26
N GLN A 233 4.29 -7.88 -6.72
CA GLN A 233 4.57 -8.06 -8.14
C GLN A 233 3.37 -8.63 -8.90
N GLN A 234 2.70 -9.65 -8.35
CA GLN A 234 1.50 -10.24 -8.96
C GLN A 234 0.37 -9.21 -9.06
N ASP A 235 0.16 -8.43 -8.00
CA ASP A 235 -0.83 -7.36 -7.97
C ASP A 235 -0.57 -6.31 -9.05
N ALA A 236 0.69 -5.86 -9.19
CA ALA A 236 1.08 -4.93 -10.26
C ALA A 236 0.85 -5.52 -11.66
N GLN A 237 1.17 -6.81 -11.85
CA GLN A 237 0.94 -7.51 -13.11
C GLN A 237 -0.55 -7.65 -13.44
N HIS A 238 -1.39 -7.91 -12.43
CA HIS A 238 -2.83 -7.96 -12.57
C HIS A 238 -3.42 -6.60 -12.94
N ARG A 239 -3.00 -5.51 -12.25
CA ARG A 239 -3.39 -4.13 -12.60
C ARG A 239 -3.01 -3.81 -14.04
N PHE A 240 -1.77 -4.08 -14.43
CA PHE A 240 -1.29 -3.86 -15.79
C PHE A 240 -2.11 -4.63 -16.84
N THR A 241 -2.39 -5.91 -16.58
CA THR A 241 -3.19 -6.75 -17.50
C THR A 241 -4.62 -6.24 -17.65
N ARG A 242 -5.23 -5.74 -16.58
CA ARG A 242 -6.57 -5.12 -16.63
C ARG A 242 -6.55 -3.83 -17.44
N ASP A 243 -5.58 -2.95 -17.18
CA ASP A 243 -5.39 -1.71 -17.92
C ASP A 243 -5.18 -1.98 -19.41
N GLN A 244 -4.47 -3.05 -19.76
CA GLN A 244 -4.25 -3.44 -21.16
C GLN A 244 -5.53 -3.75 -21.95
N ARG A 245 -6.65 -4.03 -21.29
CA ARG A 245 -7.95 -4.23 -21.96
C ARG A 245 -8.50 -2.95 -22.60
N LEU A 246 -8.07 -1.79 -22.12
CA LEU A 246 -8.45 -0.49 -22.65
C LEU A 246 -7.36 0.02 -23.61
N SER A 247 -7.78 0.71 -24.67
CA SER A 247 -6.88 1.48 -25.51
C SER A 247 -6.24 2.65 -24.75
N PRO A 248 -5.11 3.22 -25.21
CA PRO A 248 -4.48 4.37 -24.56
C PRO A 248 -5.44 5.56 -24.36
N ASN A 249 -6.32 5.80 -25.34
CA ASN A 249 -7.32 6.87 -25.26
C ASN A 249 -8.37 6.57 -24.19
N GLU A 250 -8.87 5.34 -24.12
CA GLU A 250 -9.84 4.91 -23.11
C GLU A 250 -9.25 4.94 -21.70
N ARG A 251 -7.97 4.61 -21.52
CA ARG A 251 -7.30 4.74 -20.20
C ARG A 251 -7.21 6.20 -19.76
N ASN A 252 -6.83 7.09 -20.68
CA ASN A 252 -6.80 8.53 -20.40
C ASN A 252 -8.19 9.06 -20.07
N GLU A 253 -9.21 8.59 -20.79
CA GLU A 253 -10.59 8.94 -20.53
C GLU A 253 -11.07 8.42 -19.17
N LEU A 254 -10.80 7.15 -18.83
CA LEU A 254 -11.13 6.55 -17.54
C LEU A 254 -10.53 7.37 -16.40
N LYS A 255 -9.24 7.73 -16.49
CA LYS A 255 -8.55 8.57 -15.50
C LYS A 255 -9.19 9.95 -15.37
N ARG A 256 -9.63 10.54 -16.48
CA ARG A 256 -10.30 11.85 -16.48
C ARG A 256 -11.68 11.78 -15.85
N LEU A 257 -12.51 10.83 -16.27
CA LEU A 257 -13.88 10.67 -15.79
C LEU A 257 -13.93 10.25 -14.32
N TRP A 258 -13.02 9.37 -13.88
CA TRP A 258 -12.91 8.99 -12.48
C TRP A 258 -12.56 10.18 -11.59
N ARG A 259 -11.62 11.05 -12.01
CA ARG A 259 -11.31 12.29 -11.28
C ARG A 259 -12.52 13.20 -11.19
N GLN A 260 -13.25 13.38 -12.30
CA GLN A 260 -14.48 14.19 -12.32
C GLN A 260 -15.54 13.63 -11.37
N ALA A 261 -15.77 12.32 -11.38
CA ALA A 261 -16.78 11.68 -10.54
C ALA A 261 -16.37 11.70 -9.05
N SER A 262 -15.12 11.37 -8.73
CA SER A 262 -14.58 11.36 -7.36
C SER A 262 -14.73 12.73 -6.71
N ARG A 263 -14.44 13.78 -7.48
CA ARG A 263 -14.62 15.18 -7.06
C ARG A 263 -16.06 15.49 -6.65
N LEU A 264 -17.05 14.92 -7.32
CA LEU A 264 -18.49 15.16 -7.08
C LEU A 264 -19.06 14.34 -5.91
N CYS A 265 -18.48 13.17 -5.61
CA CYS A 265 -18.98 12.27 -4.57
C CYS A 265 -18.04 12.09 -3.36
N HIS A 266 -17.03 12.95 -3.18
CA HIS A 266 -16.08 12.77 -2.08
C HIS A 266 -16.76 12.99 -0.71
N PRO A 267 -16.69 12.01 0.22
CA PRO A 267 -17.41 12.04 1.49
C PRO A 267 -17.02 13.23 2.39
N ASP A 268 -15.80 13.74 2.27
CA ASP A 268 -15.33 14.87 3.08
C ASP A 268 -15.95 16.22 2.70
N VAL A 269 -16.52 16.34 1.50
CA VAL A 269 -17.02 17.62 0.97
C VAL A 269 -18.55 17.69 0.96
N VAL A 270 -19.23 16.56 1.22
CA VAL A 270 -20.70 16.50 1.27
C VAL A 270 -21.25 16.81 2.66
N ALA A 271 -22.53 17.13 2.73
CA ALA A 271 -23.24 17.28 4.01
C ALA A 271 -23.19 15.97 4.84
N ASP A 272 -23.18 16.09 6.16
CA ASP A 272 -22.94 14.95 7.06
C ASP A 272 -23.99 13.84 6.93
N ASP A 273 -25.23 14.19 6.61
CA ASP A 273 -26.34 13.25 6.37
C ASP A 273 -26.19 12.44 5.08
N LEU A 274 -25.27 12.85 4.19
CA LEU A 274 -25.02 12.22 2.90
C LEU A 274 -23.67 11.51 2.82
N LYS A 275 -22.86 11.54 3.88
CA LYS A 275 -21.51 10.94 3.91
C LYS A 275 -21.51 9.45 3.61
N GLU A 276 -22.41 8.69 4.23
CA GLU A 276 -22.52 7.24 4.01
C GLU A 276 -22.81 6.92 2.54
N LYS A 277 -23.72 7.69 1.95
CA LYS A 277 -24.11 7.54 0.55
C LYS A 277 -22.96 7.90 -0.41
N ALA A 278 -22.29 9.02 -0.14
CA ALA A 278 -21.10 9.45 -0.85
C ALA A 278 -19.97 8.41 -0.76
N HIS A 279 -19.79 7.81 0.41
CA HIS A 279 -18.83 6.72 0.62
C HIS A 279 -19.17 5.49 -0.24
N GLN A 280 -20.42 5.03 -0.23
CA GLN A 280 -20.87 3.91 -1.07
C GLN A 280 -20.64 4.19 -2.57
N MET A 281 -20.95 5.40 -3.03
CA MET A 281 -20.68 5.81 -4.42
C MET A 281 -19.18 5.82 -4.73
N MET A 282 -18.34 6.31 -3.81
CA MET A 282 -16.89 6.29 -3.97
C MET A 282 -16.34 4.87 -4.08
N VAL A 283 -16.85 3.93 -3.27
CA VAL A 283 -16.47 2.52 -3.34
C VAL A 283 -16.82 1.94 -4.72
N GLN A 284 -18.04 2.16 -5.22
CA GLN A 284 -18.45 1.70 -6.55
C GLN A 284 -17.58 2.31 -7.66
N LEU A 285 -17.28 3.59 -7.56
CA LEU A 285 -16.43 4.31 -8.51
C LEU A 285 -15.00 3.75 -8.53
N ASN A 286 -14.45 3.44 -7.35
CA ASN A 286 -13.12 2.84 -7.23
C ASN A 286 -13.07 1.42 -7.78
N GLN A 287 -14.10 0.61 -7.52
CA GLN A 287 -14.23 -0.74 -8.10
C GLN A 287 -14.32 -0.70 -9.62
N ALA A 288 -15.12 0.21 -10.18
CA ALA A 288 -15.23 0.39 -11.63
C ALA A 288 -13.87 0.77 -12.26
N ARG A 289 -13.12 1.69 -11.63
CA ARG A 289 -11.76 2.04 -12.06
C ARG A 289 -10.82 0.84 -11.97
N GLN A 290 -10.80 0.11 -10.85
CA GLN A 290 -9.93 -1.05 -10.65
C GLN A 290 -10.20 -2.20 -11.63
N ASN A 291 -11.42 -2.31 -12.14
CA ASN A 291 -11.82 -3.32 -13.11
C ASN A 291 -11.66 -2.85 -14.57
N ALA A 292 -11.12 -1.65 -14.79
CA ALA A 292 -11.03 -1.01 -16.11
C ALA A 292 -12.41 -0.89 -16.80
N ASP A 293 -13.48 -0.69 -16.03
CA ASP A 293 -14.85 -0.59 -16.53
C ASP A 293 -15.21 0.88 -16.83
N LEU A 294 -14.83 1.31 -18.03
CA LEU A 294 -15.11 2.68 -18.52
C LEU A 294 -16.62 2.97 -18.63
N ALA A 295 -17.43 1.98 -18.96
CA ALA A 295 -18.88 2.16 -19.10
C ALA A 295 -19.53 2.44 -17.74
N ALA A 296 -19.15 1.69 -16.70
CA ALA A 296 -19.63 1.93 -15.34
C ALA A 296 -19.18 3.30 -14.82
N VAL A 297 -17.93 3.72 -15.06
CA VAL A 297 -17.46 5.05 -14.67
C VAL A 297 -18.24 6.17 -15.38
N ARG A 298 -18.52 6.02 -16.68
CA ARG A 298 -19.38 6.97 -17.43
C ARG A 298 -20.78 7.04 -16.82
N ALA A 299 -21.41 5.89 -16.55
CA ALA A 299 -22.75 5.83 -15.97
C ALA A 299 -22.83 6.51 -14.60
N LEU A 300 -21.86 6.23 -13.71
CA LEU A 300 -21.76 6.87 -12.40
C LEU A 300 -21.56 8.39 -12.51
N LEU A 301 -20.74 8.84 -13.45
CA LEU A 301 -20.56 10.28 -13.69
C LEU A 301 -21.84 10.94 -14.18
N THR A 302 -22.54 10.34 -15.16
CA THR A 302 -23.83 10.85 -15.66
C THR A 302 -24.86 10.92 -14.54
N GLN A 303 -24.90 9.91 -13.66
CA GLN A 303 -25.78 9.91 -12.48
C GLN A 303 -25.47 11.08 -11.54
N LEU A 304 -24.19 11.35 -11.25
CA LEU A 304 -23.75 12.49 -10.45
C LEU A 304 -24.08 13.84 -11.11
N GLN A 305 -23.89 13.96 -12.42
CA GLN A 305 -24.16 15.17 -13.19
C GLN A 305 -25.67 15.48 -13.32
N SER A 306 -26.51 14.44 -13.39
CA SER A 306 -27.98 14.58 -13.43
C SER A 306 -28.61 15.09 -12.12
N GLY A 307 -27.80 15.32 -11.09
CA GLY A 307 -28.22 15.92 -9.82
C GLY A 307 -28.95 14.94 -8.91
N LEU A 308 -28.79 13.62 -9.13
CA LEU A 308 -29.45 12.62 -8.31
C LEU A 308 -28.87 12.59 -6.88
N GLU A 309 -27.58 12.90 -6.61
CA GLU A 309 -26.93 12.89 -5.27
C GLU A 309 -25.56 13.62 -5.26
N PRO A 310 -24.89 13.88 -4.10
CA PRO A 310 -25.29 14.47 -2.82
C PRO A 310 -24.93 15.98 -2.74
N MET A 311 -25.67 16.77 -1.94
CA MET A 311 -25.49 18.23 -1.86
C MET A 311 -24.38 18.64 -0.87
N MET A 312 -23.70 19.77 -1.14
CA MET A 312 -22.72 20.36 -0.23
C MET A 312 -23.39 20.87 1.06
N ALA A 313 -22.63 20.92 2.15
CA ALA A 313 -23.12 21.43 3.42
C ALA A 313 -23.51 22.92 3.30
N SER A 314 -22.74 23.69 2.53
CA SER A 314 -23.01 25.10 2.26
C SER A 314 -24.35 25.40 1.57
N ASP A 315 -24.91 24.42 0.86
CA ASP A 315 -26.18 24.55 0.14
C ASP A 315 -27.41 24.20 1.01
N ARG A 316 -27.20 23.63 2.21
CA ARG A 316 -28.27 23.18 3.12
C ARG A 316 -28.31 23.90 4.46
N LEU A 317 -27.16 24.31 4.98
CA LEU A 317 -27.05 24.90 6.31
C LEU A 317 -27.50 26.36 6.31
N ASN A 318 -28.49 26.69 7.14
CA ASN A 318 -28.97 28.07 7.36
C ASN A 318 -28.77 28.54 8.82
N ASP A 319 -28.10 27.75 9.64
CA ASP A 319 -27.85 28.03 11.06
C ASP A 319 -26.40 28.49 11.25
N LEU A 320 -26.22 29.64 11.89
CA LEU A 320 -24.92 30.28 12.08
C LEU A 320 -23.98 29.49 13.01
N GLU A 321 -24.49 28.82 14.05
CA GLU A 321 -23.65 28.00 14.94
C GLU A 321 -23.17 26.74 14.23
N HIS A 322 -24.05 26.08 13.48
CA HIS A 322 -23.68 24.93 12.66
C HIS A 322 -22.69 25.30 11.55
N LEU A 323 -22.88 26.46 10.89
CA LEU A 323 -21.94 26.96 9.89
C LEU A 323 -20.55 27.20 10.50
N ARG A 324 -20.46 27.84 11.68
CA ARG A 324 -19.19 28.06 12.37
C ARG A 324 -18.51 26.76 12.80
N SER A 325 -19.28 25.81 13.33
CA SER A 325 -18.75 24.48 13.69
C SER A 325 -18.19 23.77 12.46
N LYS A 326 -18.90 23.80 11.33
CA LYS A 326 -18.45 23.17 10.08
C LYS A 326 -17.20 23.84 9.50
N ILE A 327 -17.13 25.16 9.54
CA ILE A 327 -15.94 25.93 9.14
C ILE A 327 -14.72 25.49 9.95
N GLN A 328 -14.85 25.34 11.28
CA GLN A 328 -13.77 24.89 12.13
C GLN A 328 -13.33 23.45 11.77
N GLN A 329 -14.29 22.54 11.57
CA GLN A 329 -14.00 21.17 11.13
C GLN A 329 -13.24 21.13 9.79
N LEU A 330 -13.67 21.90 8.79
CA LEU A 330 -12.99 21.93 7.49
C LEU A 330 -11.57 22.50 7.60
N ARG A 331 -11.34 23.50 8.45
CA ARG A 331 -9.99 24.03 8.70
C ARG A 331 -9.05 22.98 9.31
N GLU A 332 -9.56 22.19 10.24
CA GLU A 332 -8.80 21.07 10.83
C GLU A 332 -8.51 19.96 9.82
N GLN A 333 -9.48 19.62 8.96
CA GLN A 333 -9.26 18.67 7.87
C GLN A 333 -8.25 19.18 6.85
N ILE A 334 -8.32 20.46 6.47
CA ILE A 334 -7.37 21.09 5.55
C ILE A 334 -5.96 21.08 6.14
N SER A 335 -5.80 21.38 7.43
CA SER A 335 -4.47 21.38 8.06
C SER A 335 -3.88 19.97 8.16
N ALA A 336 -4.69 18.97 8.47
CA ALA A 336 -4.29 17.56 8.46
C ALA A 336 -3.86 17.12 7.05
N LEU A 337 -4.67 17.43 6.03
CA LEU A 337 -4.39 17.04 4.64
C LEU A 337 -3.15 17.74 4.07
N LEU A 338 -2.92 19.01 4.44
CA LEU A 338 -1.68 19.69 4.10
C LEU A 338 -0.47 18.98 4.71
N LYS A 339 -0.57 18.57 5.98
CA LYS A 339 0.47 17.81 6.66
C LYS A 339 0.74 16.48 5.95
N GLU A 340 -0.30 15.70 5.63
CA GLU A 340 -0.18 14.46 4.86
C GLU A 340 0.53 14.67 3.53
N ILE A 341 0.16 15.70 2.76
CA ILE A 341 0.80 16.02 1.49
C ILE A 341 2.28 16.37 1.69
N THR A 342 2.62 17.14 2.73
CA THR A 342 4.02 17.47 3.02
C THR A 342 4.84 16.26 3.47
N GLU A 343 4.22 15.32 4.20
CA GLU A 343 4.86 14.07 4.60
C GLU A 343 5.12 13.18 3.38
N LEU A 344 4.13 13.00 2.51
CA LEU A 344 4.29 12.31 1.22
C LEU A 344 5.39 12.95 0.36
N GLU A 345 5.43 14.28 0.28
CA GLU A 345 6.44 15.01 -0.48
C GLU A 345 7.86 14.87 0.12
N ALA A 346 7.96 14.55 1.41
CA ALA A 346 9.23 14.33 2.10
C ALA A 346 9.76 12.89 1.93
N GLU A 347 8.92 11.93 1.58
CA GLU A 347 9.32 10.54 1.38
C GLU A 347 10.30 10.38 0.22
N ASN A 348 11.26 9.46 0.39
CA ASN A 348 12.25 9.18 -0.64
C ASN A 348 11.60 8.61 -1.92
N ALA A 349 10.53 7.82 -1.79
CA ALA A 349 9.79 7.28 -2.92
C ALA A 349 9.21 8.39 -3.81
N TRP A 350 8.65 9.44 -3.19
CA TRP A 350 8.13 10.60 -3.91
C TRP A 350 9.24 11.37 -4.63
N ARG A 351 10.32 11.68 -3.91
CA ARG A 351 11.48 12.40 -4.49
C ARG A 351 12.08 11.63 -5.66
N LEU A 352 12.17 10.31 -5.56
CA LEU A 352 12.63 9.46 -6.63
C LEU A 352 11.66 9.52 -7.83
N ALA A 353 10.39 9.23 -7.62
CA ALA A 353 9.39 9.17 -8.68
C ALA A 353 9.24 10.50 -9.45
N THR A 354 9.47 11.63 -8.78
CA THR A 354 9.36 12.98 -9.37
C THR A 354 10.68 13.53 -9.95
N SER A 355 11.83 13.08 -9.46
CA SER A 355 13.14 13.53 -9.98
C SER A 355 13.59 12.81 -11.24
N VAL A 356 13.09 11.59 -11.49
CA VAL A 356 13.43 10.82 -12.68
C VAL A 356 12.78 11.43 -13.92
N THR A 357 13.57 12.16 -14.71
CA THR A 357 13.15 12.79 -15.97
C THR A 357 13.09 11.78 -17.12
N ASP A 358 14.09 10.93 -17.24
CA ASP A 358 14.12 9.81 -18.19
C ASP A 358 13.93 8.49 -17.45
N LYS A 359 12.68 8.00 -17.47
CA LYS A 359 12.31 6.74 -16.83
C LYS A 359 12.98 5.55 -17.50
N GLU A 360 13.15 5.56 -18.83
CA GLU A 360 13.73 4.41 -19.53
C GLU A 360 15.22 4.27 -19.20
N ALA A 361 15.97 5.38 -19.18
CA ALA A 361 17.36 5.39 -18.75
C ALA A 361 17.49 4.90 -17.29
N TYR A 362 16.67 5.43 -16.38
CA TYR A 362 16.67 5.01 -14.97
C TYR A 362 16.44 3.51 -14.81
N PHE A 363 15.40 2.95 -15.44
CA PHE A 363 15.10 1.51 -15.33
C PHE A 363 16.18 0.65 -16.00
N SER A 364 16.80 1.10 -17.08
CA SER A 364 17.91 0.39 -17.72
C SER A 364 19.14 0.29 -16.80
N ASP A 365 19.49 1.39 -16.13
CA ASP A 365 20.61 1.42 -15.19
C ASP A 365 20.34 0.53 -13.98
N GLN A 366 19.13 0.61 -13.41
CA GLN A 366 18.72 -0.27 -12.31
C GLN A 366 18.71 -1.74 -12.74
N GLN A 367 18.25 -2.05 -13.94
CA GLN A 367 18.27 -3.41 -14.48
C GLN A 367 19.70 -3.96 -14.54
N ARG A 368 20.68 -3.15 -14.96
CA ARG A 368 22.10 -3.54 -14.98
C ARG A 368 22.61 -3.82 -13.57
N ALA A 369 22.38 -2.91 -12.62
CA ALA A 369 22.81 -3.08 -11.24
C ALA A 369 22.20 -4.33 -10.58
N LEU A 370 20.90 -4.57 -10.75
CA LEU A 370 20.22 -5.77 -10.25
C LEU A 370 20.75 -7.04 -10.91
N THR A 371 21.08 -7.00 -12.21
CA THR A 371 21.66 -8.14 -12.92
C THR A 371 23.02 -8.53 -12.33
N GLU A 372 23.87 -7.55 -11.99
CA GLU A 372 25.16 -7.80 -11.34
C GLU A 372 24.99 -8.43 -9.94
N ILE A 373 24.05 -7.92 -9.15
CA ILE A 373 23.70 -8.49 -7.84
C ILE A 373 23.22 -9.93 -7.99
N ARG A 374 22.29 -10.19 -8.92
CA ARG A 374 21.77 -11.53 -9.21
C ARG A 374 22.92 -12.49 -9.55
N ASN A 375 23.79 -12.11 -10.49
CA ASN A 375 24.91 -12.96 -10.91
C ASN A 375 25.85 -13.30 -9.74
N THR A 376 26.11 -12.32 -8.87
CA THR A 376 26.93 -12.53 -7.67
C THR A 376 26.29 -13.54 -6.71
N LEU A 377 24.98 -13.39 -6.46
CA LEU A 377 24.23 -14.31 -5.61
C LEU A 377 24.13 -15.72 -6.21
N GLU A 378 23.98 -15.85 -7.52
CA GLU A 378 23.97 -17.16 -8.20
C GLU A 378 25.29 -17.91 -7.98
N VAL A 379 26.43 -17.22 -8.09
CA VAL A 379 27.75 -17.81 -7.80
C VAL A 379 27.84 -18.23 -6.32
N GLN A 380 27.37 -17.40 -5.39
CA GLN A 380 27.37 -17.73 -3.96
C GLN A 380 26.52 -18.95 -3.65
N VAL A 381 25.31 -19.05 -4.21
CA VAL A 381 24.44 -20.22 -4.04
C VAL A 381 25.13 -21.48 -4.56
N GLN A 382 25.71 -21.43 -5.75
CA GLN A 382 26.42 -22.58 -6.33
C GLN A 382 27.60 -23.04 -5.47
N GLN A 383 28.40 -22.10 -4.94
CA GLN A 383 29.52 -22.41 -4.05
C GLN A 383 29.04 -23.08 -2.77
N VAL A 384 28.00 -22.53 -2.14
CA VAL A 384 27.45 -23.04 -0.89
C VAL A 384 26.82 -24.43 -1.08
N GLU A 385 26.15 -24.68 -2.20
CA GLU A 385 25.59 -26.00 -2.54
C GLU A 385 26.69 -27.04 -2.77
N GLN A 386 27.78 -26.68 -3.45
CA GLN A 386 28.92 -27.57 -3.64
C GLN A 386 29.59 -27.94 -2.31
N GLU A 387 29.77 -26.98 -1.41
CA GLU A 387 30.31 -27.22 -0.07
C GLU A 387 29.40 -28.14 0.76
N LEU A 388 28.08 -27.95 0.67
CA LEU A 388 27.10 -28.79 1.36
C LEU A 388 27.08 -30.23 0.82
N LEU A 389 27.31 -30.43 -0.48
CA LEU A 389 27.43 -31.77 -1.08
C LEU A 389 28.74 -32.48 -0.74
N ALA A 390 29.80 -31.71 -0.45
CA ALA A 390 31.12 -32.23 -0.10
C ALA A 390 31.27 -32.52 1.41
N SER A 391 30.37 -32.01 2.25
CA SER A 391 30.34 -32.16 3.71
C SER A 391 29.51 -33.35 4.14
#